data_AF-A0AAJ5EBA2-F1
#
_entry.id   AF-A0AAJ5EBA2-F1
#
_cell.length_a   1.000
_cell.length_b   1.000
_cell.length_c   1.000
_cell.angle_alpha   90.00
_cell.angle_beta   90.00
_cell.angle_gamma   90.00
#
_symmetry.space_group_name_H-M   'P 1'
#
loop_
_entity.id
_entity.type
_entity.pdbx_description
1 polymer ?
#
loop_
_entity_poly.entity_id
_entity_poly.type
_entity_poly.pdbx_seq_one_letter_code
_entity_poly.pdbx_strand_id
1 'polypeptide(L)'
;MIQRSLRYVLATLVVLALILGGGYWYLKRPAPEPTLEQLTPADGAAMTRVIPGNTPRAQVLVAVNEEQKLSNKQLMTLSRAGSAQIVQVILPKDCLLQSRALQSALRELKGPATLVSGIGPGAVLAWRWLSEQKSDKAQAVSVDLALERPGCTHLLPKSAAHGHWLVAWNDNPDDTSAGFVRDQPNAETSISDYDINLPQVLNNELRKILVGGDKAAGGLQIPVVEVPAGQAKDTVTLFLSGDGGWRDLDRDVAGEMAKIGYPVVGIDTLRYYWQHKSPEQSALDLAELMQHYRQKWGSKRFILTGYSFGADVLPAIYNRLEASEQQRVDAIILLAFARTGSFEIEVEGWLGNAGKEAATGPEMAKLPPEKVVCIYGEEEVDESGCTDKTAVGEAMKLPGGHHFDENYPALAQRLVDVIEKRQAKETAAQE
;
A
#
# COMPACT_ATOMS: atom_id res chain seq x y z
N MET A 1 32.49 7.79 -70.25
CA MET A 1 32.91 7.40 -68.88
C MET A 1 31.92 7.84 -67.78
N ILE A 2 31.35 9.05 -67.87
CA ILE A 2 30.47 9.65 -66.83
C ILE A 2 29.15 8.87 -66.58
N GLN A 3 28.52 8.29 -67.61
CA GLN A 3 27.29 7.50 -67.42
C GLN A 3 27.50 6.17 -66.68
N ARG A 4 28.70 5.57 -66.76
CA ARG A 4 29.01 4.33 -66.04
C ARG A 4 29.25 4.61 -64.56
N SER A 5 30.00 5.65 -64.21
CA SER A 5 30.25 6.02 -62.81
C SER A 5 28.96 6.42 -62.09
N LEU A 6 28.06 7.14 -62.76
CA LEU A 6 26.76 7.52 -62.18
C LEU A 6 25.90 6.31 -61.82
N ARG A 7 25.91 5.25 -62.64
CA ARG A 7 25.19 3.99 -62.37
C ARG A 7 25.77 3.27 -61.14
N TYR A 8 27.09 3.24 -60.99
CA TYR A 8 27.72 2.65 -59.82
C TYR A 8 27.39 3.45 -58.55
N VAL A 9 27.47 4.78 -58.59
CA VAL A 9 27.10 5.64 -57.45
C VAL A 9 25.64 5.45 -57.05
N LEU A 10 24.71 5.41 -58.03
CA LEU A 10 23.30 5.19 -57.75
C LEU A 10 23.05 3.80 -57.13
N ALA A 11 23.70 2.76 -57.66
CA ALA A 11 23.62 1.41 -57.11
C ALA A 11 24.15 1.34 -55.66
N THR A 12 25.26 2.03 -55.37
CA THR A 12 25.80 2.10 -54.01
C THR A 12 24.85 2.80 -53.04
N LEU A 13 24.22 3.91 -53.46
CA LEU A 13 23.23 4.63 -52.65
C LEU A 13 21.98 3.78 -52.38
N VAL A 14 21.49 3.02 -53.36
CA VAL A 14 20.35 2.10 -53.17
C VAL A 14 20.70 0.99 -52.18
N VAL A 15 21.89 0.40 -52.28
CA VAL A 15 22.35 -0.63 -51.34
C VAL A 15 22.48 -0.05 -49.93
N LEU A 16 23.04 1.15 -49.78
CA LEU A 16 23.10 1.86 -48.50
C LEU A 16 21.71 2.14 -47.92
N ALA A 17 20.76 2.59 -48.74
CA ALA A 17 19.38 2.83 -48.31
C ALA A 17 18.68 1.53 -47.89
N LEU A 18 18.95 0.41 -48.56
CA LEU A 18 18.42 -0.92 -48.18
C LEU A 18 19.06 -1.44 -46.89
N ILE A 19 20.36 -1.24 -46.68
CA ILE A 19 21.04 -1.62 -45.45
C ILE A 19 20.55 -0.77 -44.28
N LEU A 20 20.46 0.55 -44.46
CA LEU A 20 19.95 1.48 -43.44
C LEU A 20 18.47 1.24 -43.15
N GLY A 21 17.65 1.02 -44.18
CA GLY A 21 16.23 0.69 -44.04
C GLY A 21 16.01 -0.67 -43.38
N GLY A 22 16.80 -1.68 -43.76
CA GLY A 22 16.78 -3.01 -43.15
C GLY A 22 17.25 -2.99 -41.69
N GLY A 23 18.32 -2.24 -41.39
CA GLY A 23 18.80 -2.02 -40.03
C GLY A 23 17.78 -1.28 -39.15
N TYR A 24 17.16 -0.23 -39.69
CA TYR A 24 16.09 0.51 -39.01
C TYR A 24 14.88 -0.38 -38.73
N TRP A 25 14.44 -1.17 -39.71
CA TRP A 25 13.34 -2.13 -39.54
C TRP A 25 13.67 -3.22 -38.52
N TYR A 26 14.89 -3.78 -38.56
CA TYR A 26 15.34 -4.80 -37.60
C TYR A 26 15.39 -4.27 -36.16
N LEU A 27 15.79 -3.02 -35.97
CA LEU A 27 15.84 -2.35 -34.66
C LEU A 27 14.45 -1.94 -34.14
N LYS A 28 13.49 -1.67 -35.03
CA LYS A 28 12.13 -1.21 -34.69
C LYS A 28 11.06 -2.29 -34.74
N ARG A 29 11.39 -3.52 -35.13
CA ARG A 29 10.40 -4.62 -35.20
C ARG A 29 9.80 -4.87 -33.82
N PRO A 30 8.46 -5.00 -33.70
CA PRO A 30 7.85 -5.38 -32.44
C PRO A 30 8.41 -6.73 -32.00
N ALA A 31 8.65 -6.89 -30.69
CA ALA A 31 8.95 -8.19 -30.13
C ALA A 31 7.85 -9.19 -30.55
N PRO A 32 8.20 -10.44 -30.89
CA PRO A 32 7.20 -11.44 -31.23
C PRO A 32 6.21 -11.58 -30.07
N GLU A 33 4.94 -11.79 -30.39
CA GLU A 33 3.92 -11.97 -29.36
C GLU A 33 4.22 -13.25 -28.56
N PRO A 34 3.99 -13.26 -27.24
CA PRO A 34 4.07 -14.48 -26.46
C PRO A 34 3.07 -15.54 -26.97
N THR A 35 3.35 -16.81 -26.72
CA THR A 35 2.43 -17.91 -26.98
C THR A 35 1.85 -18.43 -25.68
N LEU A 36 0.56 -18.78 -25.69
CA LEU A 36 -0.16 -19.32 -24.54
C LEU A 36 -0.59 -20.75 -24.83
N GLU A 37 -0.33 -21.63 -23.88
CA GLU A 37 -0.63 -23.06 -23.96
C GLU A 37 -1.37 -23.48 -22.69
N GLN A 38 -2.47 -24.21 -22.86
CA GLN A 38 -3.17 -24.84 -21.75
C GLN A 38 -2.62 -26.25 -21.56
N LEU A 39 -2.22 -26.57 -20.34
CA LEU A 39 -1.65 -27.86 -19.98
C LEU A 39 -2.55 -28.52 -18.95
N THR A 40 -2.81 -29.81 -19.17
CA THR A 40 -3.52 -30.65 -18.22
C THR A 40 -2.66 -31.90 -17.99
N PRO A 41 -1.68 -31.84 -17.07
CA PRO A 41 -0.84 -32.98 -16.75
C PRO A 41 -1.69 -34.15 -16.23
N ALA A 42 -1.16 -35.36 -16.36
CA ALA A 42 -1.81 -36.58 -15.85
C ALA A 42 -2.14 -36.51 -14.34
N ASP A 43 -1.40 -35.66 -13.61
CA ASP A 43 -1.50 -35.44 -12.17
C ASP A 43 -2.67 -34.48 -11.77
N GLY A 44 -3.40 -33.92 -12.75
CA GLY A 44 -4.75 -33.38 -12.58
C GLY A 44 -4.91 -31.87 -12.33
N ALA A 45 -3.85 -31.11 -12.03
CA ALA A 45 -3.95 -29.66 -11.83
C ALA A 45 -3.88 -28.91 -13.17
N ALA A 46 -4.91 -28.10 -13.48
CA ALA A 46 -4.90 -27.28 -14.70
C ALA A 46 -3.79 -26.23 -14.63
N MET A 47 -3.07 -26.05 -15.74
CA MET A 47 -1.98 -25.08 -15.85
C MET A 47 -2.09 -24.28 -17.14
N THR A 48 -1.64 -23.03 -17.09
CA THR A 48 -1.47 -22.18 -18.27
C THR A 48 0.01 -21.80 -18.37
N ARG A 49 0.64 -22.16 -19.48
CA ARG A 49 2.02 -21.80 -19.79
C ARG A 49 2.05 -20.67 -20.81
N VAL A 50 2.82 -19.63 -20.53
CA VAL A 50 3.07 -18.53 -21.46
C VAL A 50 4.56 -18.44 -21.76
N ILE A 51 4.91 -18.49 -23.04
CA ILE A 51 6.28 -18.44 -23.52
C ILE A 51 6.50 -17.08 -24.18
N PRO A 52 7.49 -16.27 -23.76
CA PRO A 52 7.72 -14.97 -24.35
C PRO A 52 8.27 -15.14 -25.78
N GLY A 53 7.97 -14.19 -26.66
CA GLY A 53 8.46 -14.21 -28.04
C GLY A 53 9.99 -14.01 -28.19
N ASN A 54 10.68 -13.66 -27.10
CA ASN A 54 12.14 -13.52 -27.02
C ASN A 54 12.71 -14.55 -26.04
N THR A 55 14.05 -14.62 -25.93
CA THR A 55 14.71 -15.45 -24.92
C THR A 55 14.25 -15.05 -23.51
N PRO A 56 13.68 -15.99 -22.71
CA PRO A 56 13.23 -15.69 -21.37
C PRO A 56 14.37 -15.19 -20.48
N ARG A 57 14.15 -14.08 -19.77
CA ARG A 57 15.04 -13.54 -18.73
C ARG A 57 14.62 -13.95 -17.33
N ALA A 58 13.35 -14.32 -17.15
CA ALA A 58 12.79 -14.80 -15.91
C ALA A 58 11.98 -16.07 -16.15
N GLN A 59 12.00 -16.97 -15.16
CA GLN A 59 11.23 -18.20 -15.10
C GLN A 59 10.28 -18.07 -13.90
N VAL A 60 9.00 -17.82 -14.17
CA VAL A 60 8.02 -17.39 -13.19
C VAL A 60 6.96 -18.44 -12.99
N LEU A 61 6.70 -18.82 -11.74
CA LEU A 61 5.56 -19.64 -11.38
C LEU A 61 4.52 -18.81 -10.64
N VAL A 62 3.24 -18.99 -11.01
CA VAL A 62 2.08 -18.39 -10.35
C VAL A 62 1.16 -19.49 -9.82
N ALA A 63 1.04 -19.63 -8.50
CA ALA A 63 0.21 -20.64 -7.84
C ALA A 63 -1.03 -19.98 -7.22
N VAL A 64 -2.21 -20.31 -7.72
CA VAL A 64 -3.47 -19.62 -7.38
C VAL A 64 -4.64 -20.60 -7.42
N ASN A 65 -5.76 -20.26 -6.78
CA ASN A 65 -7.01 -21.01 -6.95
C ASN A 65 -7.77 -20.53 -8.19
N GLU A 66 -8.82 -21.25 -8.60
CA GLU A 66 -9.60 -20.96 -9.82
C GLU A 66 -10.18 -19.54 -9.84
N GLU A 67 -10.68 -19.07 -8.70
CA GLU A 67 -11.27 -17.72 -8.53
C GLU A 67 -10.23 -16.60 -8.53
N GLN A 68 -8.97 -16.95 -8.23
CA GLN A 68 -7.87 -15.99 -8.04
C GLN A 68 -6.88 -15.99 -9.20
N LYS A 69 -7.20 -16.68 -10.30
CA LYS A 69 -6.28 -16.83 -11.42
C LYS A 69 -6.12 -15.52 -12.19
N LEU A 70 -4.90 -15.27 -12.68
CA LEU A 70 -4.68 -14.20 -13.64
C LEU A 70 -5.31 -14.58 -14.97
N SER A 71 -5.93 -13.60 -15.62
CA SER A 71 -6.49 -13.77 -16.96
C SER A 71 -5.39 -14.02 -18.00
N ASN A 72 -5.74 -14.69 -19.10
CA ASN A 72 -4.84 -14.88 -20.23
C ASN A 72 -4.22 -13.57 -20.72
N LYS A 73 -4.99 -12.47 -20.71
CA LYS A 73 -4.52 -11.14 -21.09
C LYS A 73 -3.44 -10.62 -20.12
N GLN A 74 -3.62 -10.77 -18.82
CA GLN A 74 -2.64 -10.37 -17.81
C GLN A 74 -1.35 -11.18 -17.96
N LEU A 75 -1.44 -12.51 -18.08
CA LEU A 75 -0.28 -13.39 -18.25
C LEU A 75 0.53 -13.05 -19.51
N MET A 76 -0.14 -12.84 -20.65
CA MET A 76 0.50 -12.44 -21.90
C MET A 76 1.19 -11.08 -21.78
N THR A 77 0.54 -10.12 -21.12
CA THR A 77 1.10 -8.78 -20.89
C THR A 77 2.35 -8.83 -20.02
N LEU A 78 2.30 -9.57 -18.90
CA LEU A 78 3.45 -9.79 -18.01
C LEU A 78 4.60 -10.48 -18.73
N SER A 79 4.31 -11.57 -19.47
CA SER A 79 5.32 -12.32 -20.21
C SER A 79 6.04 -11.45 -21.25
N ARG A 80 5.27 -10.66 -22.01
CA ARG A 80 5.81 -9.74 -23.01
C ARG A 80 6.68 -8.66 -22.37
N ALA A 81 6.17 -7.98 -21.34
CA ALA A 81 6.84 -6.85 -20.71
C ALA A 81 8.11 -7.27 -19.96
N GLY A 82 8.05 -8.37 -19.22
CA GLY A 82 9.17 -8.90 -18.44
C GLY A 82 10.13 -9.81 -19.23
N SER A 83 9.82 -10.13 -20.49
CA SER A 83 10.48 -11.25 -21.19
C SER A 83 10.52 -12.52 -20.33
N ALA A 84 9.39 -12.85 -19.71
CA ALA A 84 9.29 -13.91 -18.70
C ALA A 84 8.53 -15.12 -19.27
N GLN A 85 9.04 -16.33 -19.04
CA GLN A 85 8.23 -17.53 -19.17
C GLN A 85 7.42 -17.68 -17.89
N ILE A 86 6.10 -17.85 -18.03
CA ILE A 86 5.19 -17.91 -16.89
C ILE A 86 4.44 -19.23 -16.93
N VAL A 87 4.40 -19.95 -15.82
CA VAL A 87 3.52 -21.10 -15.61
C VAL A 87 2.57 -20.76 -14.47
N GLN A 88 1.29 -20.60 -14.79
CA GLN A 88 0.23 -20.49 -13.79
C GLN A 88 -0.36 -21.88 -13.51
N VAL A 89 -0.47 -22.26 -12.25
CA VAL A 89 -1.07 -23.52 -11.81
C VAL A 89 -2.27 -23.26 -10.92
N ILE A 90 -3.36 -23.98 -11.20
CA ILE A 90 -4.57 -23.96 -10.37
C ILE A 90 -4.41 -24.98 -9.25
N LEU A 91 -4.37 -24.47 -8.02
CA LEU A 91 -4.13 -25.26 -6.84
C LEU A 91 -5.39 -26.07 -6.43
N PRO A 92 -5.24 -27.37 -6.14
CA PRO A 92 -6.30 -28.16 -5.55
C PRO A 92 -6.54 -27.75 -4.09
N LYS A 93 -7.69 -28.18 -3.51
CA LYS A 93 -8.02 -27.87 -2.11
C LYS A 93 -7.12 -28.62 -1.11
N ASP A 94 -6.67 -29.82 -1.44
CA ASP A 94 -5.84 -30.64 -0.54
C ASP A 94 -4.39 -30.16 -0.50
N CYS A 95 -3.85 -30.02 0.71
CA CYS A 95 -2.53 -29.48 0.96
C CYS A 95 -1.38 -30.28 0.32
N LEU A 96 -1.44 -31.61 0.36
CA LEU A 96 -0.38 -32.45 -0.22
C LEU A 96 -0.44 -32.39 -1.75
N LEU A 97 -1.64 -32.34 -2.31
CA LEU A 97 -1.84 -32.15 -3.74
C LEU A 97 -1.36 -30.77 -4.21
N GLN A 98 -1.49 -29.73 -3.39
CA GLN A 98 -0.95 -28.39 -3.70
C GLN A 98 0.57 -28.41 -3.90
N SER A 99 1.31 -29.06 -2.99
CA SER A 99 2.77 -29.18 -3.12
C SER A 99 3.16 -29.97 -4.38
N ARG A 100 2.44 -31.04 -4.71
CA ARG A 100 2.66 -31.81 -5.94
C ARG A 100 2.37 -30.99 -7.20
N ALA A 101 1.27 -30.22 -7.19
CA ALA A 101 0.89 -29.34 -8.29
C ALA A 101 1.98 -28.28 -8.55
N LEU A 102 2.51 -27.66 -7.49
CA LEU A 102 3.64 -26.72 -7.58
C LEU A 102 4.87 -27.37 -8.21
N GLN A 103 5.27 -28.54 -7.72
CA GLN A 103 6.43 -29.27 -8.24
C GLN A 103 6.25 -29.70 -9.71
N SER A 104 5.03 -30.04 -10.11
CA SER A 104 4.71 -30.35 -11.51
C SER A 104 4.81 -29.10 -12.39
N ALA A 105 4.26 -27.97 -11.93
CA ALA A 105 4.36 -26.69 -12.63
C ALA A 105 5.81 -26.18 -12.75
N LEU A 106 6.66 -26.39 -11.73
CA LEU A 106 8.09 -26.03 -11.79
C LEU A 106 8.82 -26.77 -12.93
N ARG A 107 8.42 -28.01 -13.26
CA ARG A 107 9.02 -28.79 -14.36
C ARG A 107 8.63 -28.29 -15.75
N GLU A 108 7.58 -27.49 -15.86
CA GLU A 108 7.13 -26.89 -17.13
C GLU A 108 7.90 -25.61 -17.51
N LEU A 109 8.75 -25.10 -16.60
CA LEU A 109 9.64 -23.98 -16.85
C LEU A 109 10.88 -24.41 -17.62
N LYS A 110 11.45 -23.51 -18.44
CA LYS A 110 12.67 -23.77 -19.20
C LYS A 110 13.91 -23.48 -18.35
N GLY A 111 14.07 -24.23 -17.27
CA GLY A 111 15.14 -24.08 -16.27
C GLY A 111 14.59 -23.85 -14.86
N PRO A 112 15.47 -23.60 -13.87
CA PRO A 112 15.04 -23.32 -12.50
C PRO A 112 14.21 -22.03 -12.47
N ALA A 113 13.17 -22.01 -11.63
CA ALA A 113 12.40 -20.81 -11.37
C ALA A 113 13.30 -19.71 -10.80
N THR A 114 13.12 -18.49 -11.28
CA THR A 114 13.73 -17.28 -10.70
C THR A 114 12.78 -16.60 -9.74
N LEU A 115 11.47 -16.80 -9.93
CA LEU A 115 10.40 -16.20 -9.15
C LEU A 115 9.25 -17.18 -8.96
N VAL A 116 8.81 -17.40 -7.72
CA VAL A 116 7.58 -18.15 -7.41
C VAL A 116 6.62 -17.23 -6.67
N SER A 117 5.37 -17.23 -7.09
CA SER A 117 4.35 -16.34 -6.55
C SER A 117 3.02 -17.04 -6.34
N GLY A 118 2.18 -16.49 -5.48
CA GLY A 118 0.83 -16.99 -5.32
C GLY A 118 -0.05 -16.20 -4.37
N ILE A 119 -1.33 -16.57 -4.33
CA ILE A 119 -2.34 -15.99 -3.46
C ILE A 119 -2.82 -17.04 -2.46
N GLY A 120 -3.01 -16.68 -1.18
CA GLY A 120 -3.53 -17.58 -0.15
C GLY A 120 -2.68 -18.85 0.01
N PRO A 121 -3.20 -20.06 -0.29
CA PRO A 121 -2.39 -21.29 -0.27
C PRO A 121 -1.15 -21.21 -1.17
N GLY A 122 -1.23 -20.51 -2.31
CA GLY A 122 -0.08 -20.27 -3.18
C GLY A 122 0.98 -19.35 -2.56
N ALA A 123 0.56 -18.42 -1.71
CA ALA A 123 1.46 -17.53 -0.97
C ALA A 123 2.32 -18.32 0.03
N VAL A 124 1.73 -19.32 0.69
CA VAL A 124 2.45 -20.27 1.58
C VAL A 124 3.46 -21.11 0.79
N LEU A 125 3.08 -21.59 -0.40
CA LEU A 125 3.98 -22.37 -1.25
C LEU A 125 5.14 -21.54 -1.80
N ALA A 126 4.91 -20.27 -2.13
CA ALA A 126 5.95 -19.35 -2.59
C ALA A 126 7.03 -19.14 -1.52
N TRP A 127 6.62 -18.91 -0.26
CA TRP A 127 7.56 -18.82 0.86
C TRP A 127 8.33 -20.13 1.09
N ARG A 128 7.62 -21.27 1.11
CA ARG A 128 8.28 -22.59 1.27
C ARG A 128 9.34 -22.79 0.19
N TRP A 129 9.00 -22.51 -1.07
CA TRP A 129 9.95 -22.58 -2.16
C TRP A 129 11.17 -21.67 -1.94
N LEU A 130 10.96 -20.43 -1.48
CA LEU A 130 12.04 -19.48 -1.21
C LEU A 130 13.00 -20.00 -0.14
N SER A 131 12.47 -20.58 0.93
CA SER A 131 13.26 -21.11 2.05
C SER A 131 14.23 -22.24 1.65
N GLU A 132 13.95 -22.91 0.53
CA GLU A 132 14.78 -23.99 -0.01
C GLU A 132 15.86 -23.46 -0.99
N GLN A 133 15.84 -22.16 -1.32
CA GLN A 133 16.76 -21.57 -2.29
C GLN A 133 18.15 -21.32 -1.71
N LYS A 134 19.14 -21.34 -2.60
CA LYS A 134 20.56 -21.09 -2.30
C LYS A 134 21.09 -19.82 -2.98
N SER A 135 20.22 -19.04 -3.59
CA SER A 135 20.60 -17.86 -4.36
C SER A 135 19.89 -16.63 -3.84
N ASP A 136 20.65 -15.58 -3.57
CA ASP A 136 20.10 -14.27 -3.18
C ASP A 136 19.30 -13.62 -4.31
N LYS A 137 19.39 -14.14 -5.54
CA LYS A 137 18.60 -13.67 -6.68
C LYS A 137 17.22 -14.31 -6.78
N ALA A 138 16.94 -15.35 -5.98
CA ALA A 138 15.62 -15.96 -5.96
C ALA A 138 14.61 -14.97 -5.36
N GLN A 139 13.41 -14.93 -5.92
CA GLN A 139 12.36 -14.03 -5.46
C GLN A 139 11.08 -14.81 -5.18
N ALA A 140 10.37 -14.47 -4.12
CA ALA A 140 9.03 -14.97 -3.89
C ALA A 140 8.04 -13.83 -3.65
N VAL A 141 6.81 -13.99 -4.15
CA VAL A 141 5.71 -13.04 -3.93
C VAL A 141 4.52 -13.77 -3.31
N SER A 142 4.15 -13.36 -2.11
CA SER A 142 3.08 -13.96 -1.32
C SER A 142 1.96 -12.95 -1.13
N VAL A 143 0.82 -13.15 -1.80
CA VAL A 143 -0.34 -12.26 -1.66
C VAL A 143 -1.39 -12.89 -0.75
N ASP A 144 -1.97 -12.13 0.18
CA ASP A 144 -2.94 -12.63 1.16
C ASP A 144 -2.39 -13.84 1.95
N LEU A 145 -1.16 -13.71 2.47
CA LEU A 145 -0.61 -14.71 3.38
C LEU A 145 -1.42 -14.68 4.67
N ALA A 146 -2.07 -15.79 4.99
CA ALA A 146 -2.90 -15.96 6.18
C ALA A 146 -2.57 -17.29 6.87
N LEU A 147 -1.84 -17.23 7.98
CA LEU A 147 -1.28 -18.38 8.70
C LEU A 147 -2.31 -19.07 9.59
N GLU A 148 -3.28 -18.32 10.09
CA GLU A 148 -4.37 -18.83 10.94
C GLU A 148 -5.45 -19.56 10.16
N ARG A 149 -5.54 -19.32 8.84
CA ARG A 149 -6.52 -20.01 7.99
C ARG A 149 -6.14 -21.50 7.86
N PRO A 150 -7.13 -22.43 7.92
CA PRO A 150 -6.87 -23.85 7.73
C PRO A 150 -6.15 -24.12 6.40
N GLY A 151 -4.94 -24.68 6.47
CA GLY A 151 -4.13 -24.90 5.28
C GLY A 151 -2.78 -25.58 5.54
N CYS A 152 -1.86 -25.44 4.59
CA CYS A 152 -0.51 -26.01 4.65
C CYS A 152 0.45 -25.30 5.62
N THR A 153 -0.07 -24.48 6.53
CA THR A 153 0.71 -23.53 7.34
C THR A 153 1.48 -24.21 8.47
N HIS A 154 1.00 -25.36 8.97
CA HIS A 154 1.67 -26.16 10.01
C HIS A 154 3.05 -26.73 9.60
N LEU A 155 3.43 -26.65 8.32
CA LEU A 155 4.72 -27.08 7.78
C LEU A 155 5.50 -25.90 7.18
N LEU A 156 5.27 -24.68 7.64
CA LEU A 156 5.99 -23.50 7.17
C LEU A 156 7.42 -23.48 7.73
N PRO A 157 8.44 -23.40 6.87
CA PRO A 157 9.81 -23.14 7.30
C PRO A 157 9.88 -21.81 8.05
N LYS A 158 10.62 -21.78 9.17
CA LYS A 158 10.69 -20.61 10.05
C LYS A 158 11.47 -19.43 9.47
N SER A 159 12.38 -19.69 8.55
CA SER A 159 13.20 -18.68 7.90
C SER A 159 13.67 -19.14 6.52
N ALA A 160 14.09 -18.19 5.70
CA ALA A 160 14.78 -18.39 4.44
C ALA A 160 16.16 -17.75 4.49
N ALA A 161 17.23 -18.52 4.26
CA ALA A 161 18.60 -18.02 4.34
C ALA A 161 19.00 -17.15 3.13
N HIS A 162 18.28 -17.28 2.02
CA HIS A 162 18.59 -16.63 0.75
C HIS A 162 17.32 -16.12 0.08
N GLY A 163 17.54 -15.23 -0.88
CA GLY A 163 16.51 -14.69 -1.76
C GLY A 163 15.73 -13.55 -1.11
N HIS A 164 14.87 -12.91 -1.92
CA HIS A 164 14.04 -11.79 -1.51
C HIS A 164 12.57 -12.22 -1.46
N TRP A 165 11.90 -11.89 -0.38
CA TRP A 165 10.49 -12.18 -0.21
C TRP A 165 9.67 -10.90 -0.24
N LEU A 166 8.66 -10.82 -1.09
CA LEU A 166 7.68 -9.74 -1.06
C LEU A 166 6.35 -10.31 -0.56
N VAL A 167 5.76 -9.70 0.46
CA VAL A 167 4.44 -10.07 0.99
C VAL A 167 3.49 -8.92 0.80
N ALA A 168 2.35 -9.17 0.16
CA ALA A 168 1.39 -8.13 -0.13
C ALA A 168 -0.02 -8.50 0.35
N TRP A 169 -0.73 -7.51 0.87
CA TRP A 169 -2.15 -7.63 1.20
C TRP A 169 -2.93 -6.49 0.57
N ASN A 170 -4.24 -6.66 0.48
CA ASN A 170 -5.18 -5.57 0.21
C ASN A 170 -6.04 -5.27 1.45
N ASP A 171 -5.67 -5.81 2.61
CA ASP A 171 -6.35 -5.63 3.88
C ASP A 171 -5.37 -5.95 5.03
N ASN A 172 -5.81 -5.82 6.29
CA ASN A 172 -5.05 -6.21 7.46
C ASN A 172 -4.74 -7.70 7.43
N PRO A 173 -3.46 -8.12 7.53
CA PRO A 173 -3.14 -9.49 7.85
C PRO A 173 -3.57 -9.83 9.28
N ASP A 174 -3.81 -11.12 9.53
CA ASP A 174 -3.89 -11.63 10.91
C ASP A 174 -2.53 -11.47 11.63
N ASP A 175 -2.58 -11.30 12.95
CA ASP A 175 -1.42 -11.00 13.80
C ASP A 175 -0.32 -12.05 13.63
N THR A 176 -0.70 -13.32 13.57
CA THR A 176 0.22 -14.44 13.37
C THR A 176 0.98 -14.29 12.04
N SER A 177 0.30 -13.92 10.97
CA SER A 177 0.90 -13.68 9.65
C SER A 177 1.78 -12.43 9.64
N ALA A 178 1.30 -11.33 10.23
CA ALA A 178 2.04 -10.09 10.31
C ALA A 178 3.36 -10.29 11.07
N GLY A 179 3.29 -10.90 12.25
CA GLY A 179 4.46 -11.20 13.08
C GLY A 179 5.45 -12.12 12.37
N PHE A 180 4.95 -13.20 11.74
CA PHE A 180 5.81 -14.12 10.99
C PHE A 180 6.61 -13.42 9.89
N VAL A 181 5.99 -12.50 9.16
CA VAL A 181 6.62 -11.77 8.05
C VAL A 181 7.64 -10.76 8.55
N ARG A 182 7.33 -10.04 9.64
CA ARG A 182 8.27 -9.07 10.25
C ARG A 182 9.54 -9.73 10.77
N ASP A 183 9.45 -10.96 11.25
CA ASP A 183 10.61 -11.74 11.72
C ASP A 183 11.57 -12.16 10.58
N GLN A 184 11.21 -11.93 9.32
CA GLN A 184 12.05 -12.33 8.18
C GLN A 184 12.94 -11.17 7.71
N PRO A 185 14.28 -11.28 7.83
CA PRO A 185 15.20 -10.20 7.44
C PRO A 185 15.24 -9.96 5.92
N ASN A 186 14.70 -10.88 5.13
CA ASN A 186 14.61 -10.80 3.69
C ASN A 186 13.19 -10.50 3.18
N ALA A 187 12.26 -10.14 4.07
CA ALA A 187 10.93 -9.71 3.70
C ALA A 187 10.86 -8.21 3.39
N GLU A 188 10.20 -7.91 2.28
CA GLU A 188 9.60 -6.62 1.97
C GLU A 188 8.08 -6.79 2.02
N THR A 189 7.38 -5.75 2.41
CA THR A 189 5.93 -5.81 2.60
C THR A 189 5.22 -4.66 1.90
N SER A 190 3.99 -4.91 1.46
CA SER A 190 3.16 -3.91 0.78
C SER A 190 1.68 -4.09 1.12
N ILE A 191 0.97 -2.99 1.32
CA ILE A 191 -0.49 -3.01 1.43
C ILE A 191 -1.07 -2.14 0.30
N SER A 192 -1.83 -2.79 -0.57
CA SER A 192 -2.56 -2.18 -1.70
C SER A 192 -3.85 -1.49 -1.23
N ASP A 193 -4.50 -0.75 -2.12
CA ASP A 193 -5.83 -0.18 -1.85
C ASP A 193 -6.86 -1.31 -1.60
N TYR A 194 -7.77 -1.09 -0.65
CA TYR A 194 -8.71 -2.11 -0.18
C TYR A 194 -9.71 -2.60 -1.26
N ASP A 195 -9.99 -1.78 -2.25
CA ASP A 195 -10.89 -2.09 -3.36
C ASP A 195 -10.21 -2.92 -4.48
N ILE A 196 -8.88 -3.05 -4.43
CA ILE A 196 -8.12 -3.85 -5.38
C ILE A 196 -8.23 -5.33 -5.00
N ASN A 197 -8.77 -6.14 -5.91
CA ASN A 197 -8.82 -7.59 -5.72
C ASN A 197 -7.42 -8.24 -5.73
N LEU A 198 -7.27 -9.36 -5.02
CA LEU A 198 -5.99 -10.06 -4.85
C LEU A 198 -5.28 -10.45 -6.16
N PRO A 199 -5.98 -10.92 -7.22
CA PRO A 199 -5.34 -11.17 -8.52
C PRO A 199 -4.70 -9.91 -9.11
N GLN A 200 -5.33 -8.75 -8.95
CA GLN A 200 -4.77 -7.49 -9.41
C GLN A 200 -3.57 -7.04 -8.56
N VAL A 201 -3.60 -7.24 -7.24
CA VAL A 201 -2.43 -7.03 -6.36
C VAL A 201 -1.25 -7.87 -6.85
N LEU A 202 -1.44 -9.18 -7.02
CA LEU A 202 -0.40 -10.07 -7.53
C LEU A 202 0.14 -9.62 -8.89
N ASN A 203 -0.74 -9.27 -9.82
CA ASN A 203 -0.34 -8.78 -11.14
C ASN A 203 0.49 -7.49 -11.06
N ASN A 204 0.15 -6.57 -10.15
CA ASN A 204 0.90 -5.32 -9.95
C ASN A 204 2.31 -5.62 -9.41
N GLU A 205 2.44 -6.45 -8.39
CA GLU A 205 3.74 -6.80 -7.80
C GLU A 205 4.63 -7.56 -8.80
N LEU A 206 4.07 -8.53 -9.53
CA LEU A 206 4.79 -9.22 -10.60
C LEU A 206 5.27 -8.25 -11.68
N ARG A 207 4.45 -7.26 -12.07
CA ARG A 207 4.85 -6.26 -13.06
C ARG A 207 6.00 -5.39 -12.54
N LYS A 208 5.93 -4.92 -11.29
CA LYS A 208 7.00 -4.11 -10.66
C LYS A 208 8.33 -4.88 -10.65
N ILE A 209 8.29 -6.16 -10.30
CA ILE A 209 9.48 -7.01 -10.24
C ILE A 209 10.05 -7.30 -11.63
N LEU A 210 9.21 -7.73 -12.58
CA LEU A 210 9.68 -8.24 -13.87
C LEU A 210 10.08 -7.15 -14.86
N VAL A 211 9.44 -5.98 -14.79
CA VAL A 211 9.68 -4.87 -15.72
C VAL A 211 10.65 -3.85 -15.12
N GLY A 212 10.80 -3.86 -13.80
CA GLY A 212 11.29 -2.71 -13.04
C GLY A 212 10.15 -1.72 -12.90
N GLY A 213 9.63 -1.57 -11.70
CA GLY A 213 8.62 -0.55 -11.42
C GLY A 213 9.16 0.82 -11.83
N ASP A 214 8.29 1.67 -12.36
CA ASP A 214 8.54 3.10 -12.42
C ASP A 214 8.93 3.56 -11.01
N LYS A 215 10.23 3.65 -10.68
CA LYS A 215 10.74 4.56 -9.65
C LYS A 215 10.60 6.01 -10.13
N ALA A 216 9.53 6.30 -10.85
CA ALA A 216 9.28 7.47 -11.66
C ALA A 216 7.79 7.84 -11.57
N ALA A 217 7.38 8.25 -10.37
CA ALA A 217 6.34 9.25 -10.13
C ALA A 217 6.60 9.71 -8.68
N GLY A 218 7.01 10.93 -8.38
CA GLY A 218 6.23 12.13 -8.70
C GLY A 218 4.86 12.17 -8.00
N GLY A 219 4.50 11.13 -7.23
CA GLY A 219 3.26 11.02 -6.47
C GLY A 219 3.52 11.12 -4.98
N LEU A 220 2.51 11.62 -4.26
CA LEU A 220 2.51 11.72 -2.80
C LEU A 220 2.88 10.37 -2.16
N GLN A 221 3.80 10.40 -1.20
CA GLN A 221 4.21 9.21 -0.43
C GLN A 221 3.16 8.76 0.60
N ILE A 222 2.13 9.58 0.83
CA ILE A 222 1.04 9.28 1.76
C ILE A 222 -0.10 8.59 1.01
N PRO A 223 -0.56 7.40 1.46
CA PRO A 223 -1.75 6.74 0.94
C PRO A 223 -2.99 7.53 1.39
N VAL A 224 -3.71 8.12 0.43
CA VAL A 224 -4.87 8.98 0.72
C VAL A 224 -6.15 8.54 0.02
N VAL A 225 -7.28 8.83 0.66
CA VAL A 225 -8.63 8.65 0.13
C VAL A 225 -9.35 9.98 0.11
N GLU A 226 -9.73 10.45 -1.08
CA GLU A 226 -10.46 11.71 -1.25
C GLU A 226 -11.96 11.54 -1.04
N VAL A 227 -12.52 12.28 -0.10
CA VAL A 227 -13.96 12.36 0.17
C VAL A 227 -14.43 13.80 -0.08
N PRO A 228 -14.66 14.17 -1.36
CA PRO A 228 -15.01 15.55 -1.71
C PRO A 228 -16.43 15.90 -1.23
N ALA A 229 -16.62 17.13 -0.78
CA ALA A 229 -17.93 17.71 -0.55
C ALA A 229 -18.57 18.18 -1.88
N GLY A 230 -19.90 18.32 -1.89
CA GLY A 230 -20.64 18.75 -3.08
C GLY A 230 -20.34 20.18 -3.57
N GLN A 231 -19.69 21.01 -2.73
CA GLN A 231 -19.24 22.36 -3.08
C GLN A 231 -17.78 22.55 -2.68
N ALA A 232 -17.05 23.34 -3.47
CA ALA A 232 -15.68 23.71 -3.15
C ALA A 232 -15.63 24.54 -1.86
N LYS A 233 -14.68 24.21 -0.99
CA LYS A 233 -14.41 24.92 0.27
C LYS A 233 -12.94 25.31 0.31
N ASP A 234 -12.67 26.48 0.88
CA ASP A 234 -11.29 26.93 1.17
C ASP A 234 -10.65 26.12 2.32
N THR A 235 -11.41 25.26 3.00
CA THR A 235 -10.95 24.43 4.13
C THR A 235 -11.09 22.96 3.80
N VAL A 236 -10.09 22.16 4.14
CA VAL A 236 -10.10 20.71 4.01
C VAL A 236 -9.65 20.05 5.31
N THR A 237 -10.31 18.95 5.68
CA THR A 237 -9.85 18.11 6.80
C THR A 237 -8.91 17.03 6.29
N LEU A 238 -7.69 16.98 6.84
CA LEU A 238 -6.78 15.85 6.66
C LEU A 238 -6.98 14.92 7.87
N PHE A 239 -7.50 13.71 7.62
CA PHE A 239 -7.93 12.78 8.65
C PHE A 239 -7.01 11.56 8.69
N LEU A 240 -6.17 11.45 9.71
CA LEU A 240 -5.34 10.28 10.01
C LEU A 240 -6.20 9.21 10.69
N SER A 241 -6.36 8.06 10.03
CA SER A 241 -7.14 6.92 10.56
C SER A 241 -6.54 6.28 11.80
N GLY A 242 -7.32 5.40 12.44
CA GLY A 242 -6.81 4.45 13.42
C GLY A 242 -5.86 3.42 12.81
N ASP A 243 -5.27 2.57 13.65
CA ASP A 243 -4.32 1.52 13.29
C ASP A 243 -4.90 0.46 12.33
N GLY A 244 -6.23 0.29 12.34
CA GLY A 244 -6.97 -0.50 11.36
C GLY A 244 -6.88 0.04 9.93
N GLY A 245 -6.47 1.29 9.72
CA GLY A 245 -6.46 1.96 8.41
C GLY A 245 -7.80 2.60 8.05
N TRP A 246 -8.00 2.99 6.79
CA TRP A 246 -9.16 3.81 6.37
C TRP A 246 -10.47 3.01 6.26
N ARG A 247 -11.08 2.67 7.41
CA ARG A 247 -12.31 1.87 7.51
C ARG A 247 -13.26 2.36 8.60
N ASP A 248 -14.46 1.79 8.62
CA ASP A 248 -15.50 1.96 9.66
C ASP A 248 -15.68 3.42 10.12
N LEU A 249 -15.25 3.76 11.34
CA LEU A 249 -15.40 5.11 11.92
C LEU A 249 -14.81 6.19 11.02
N ASP A 250 -13.56 6.05 10.59
CA ASP A 250 -12.84 7.08 9.83
C ASP A 250 -13.55 7.38 8.51
N ARG A 251 -13.88 6.30 7.79
CA ARG A 251 -14.55 6.36 6.49
C ARG A 251 -15.96 6.95 6.61
N ASP A 252 -16.73 6.47 7.57
CA ASP A 252 -18.14 6.80 7.68
C ASP A 252 -18.33 8.23 8.22
N VAL A 253 -17.53 8.65 9.22
CA VAL A 253 -17.51 10.05 9.70
C VAL A 253 -17.10 11.01 8.59
N ALA A 254 -16.06 10.68 7.81
CA ALA A 254 -15.64 11.50 6.68
C ALA A 254 -16.75 11.62 5.62
N GLY A 255 -17.46 10.53 5.34
CA GLY A 255 -18.62 10.52 4.45
C GLY A 255 -19.75 11.43 4.95
N GLU A 256 -20.07 11.37 6.25
CA GLU A 256 -21.08 12.25 6.86
C GLU A 256 -20.65 13.73 6.85
N MET A 257 -19.38 14.04 7.13
CA MET A 257 -18.83 15.40 7.02
C MET A 257 -18.95 15.96 5.58
N ALA A 258 -18.65 15.14 4.58
CA ALA A 258 -18.75 15.53 3.18
C ALA A 258 -20.21 15.80 2.75
N LYS A 259 -21.18 15.03 3.27
CA LYS A 259 -22.62 15.26 3.04
C LYS A 259 -23.08 16.61 3.58
N ILE A 260 -22.51 17.08 4.70
CA ILE A 260 -22.81 18.40 5.29
C ILE A 260 -21.86 19.51 4.81
N GLY A 261 -21.07 19.24 3.76
CA GLY A 261 -20.35 20.27 3.02
C GLY A 261 -18.88 20.49 3.41
N TYR A 262 -18.28 19.59 4.19
CA TYR A 262 -16.89 19.68 4.63
C TYR A 262 -16.05 18.58 3.96
N PRO A 263 -15.16 18.91 3.01
CA PRO A 263 -14.37 17.90 2.31
C PRO A 263 -13.32 17.29 3.24
N VAL A 264 -13.09 15.99 3.08
CA VAL A 264 -12.11 15.23 3.85
C VAL A 264 -11.13 14.55 2.91
N VAL A 265 -9.86 14.53 3.30
CA VAL A 265 -8.83 13.67 2.76
C VAL A 265 -8.42 12.71 3.86
N GLY A 266 -8.81 11.45 3.71
CA GLY A 266 -8.36 10.38 4.59
C GLY A 266 -6.91 10.03 4.33
N ILE A 267 -6.15 9.82 5.40
CA ILE A 267 -4.78 9.31 5.41
C ILE A 267 -4.83 7.95 6.06
N ASP A 268 -4.53 6.92 5.29
CA ASP A 268 -4.54 5.53 5.74
C ASP A 268 -3.27 5.24 6.55
N THR A 269 -3.37 5.37 7.87
CA THR A 269 -2.21 5.25 8.76
C THR A 269 -1.65 3.84 8.78
N LEU A 270 -2.48 2.79 8.66
CA LEU A 270 -2.04 1.40 8.46
C LEU A 270 -1.03 1.32 7.32
N ARG A 271 -1.42 1.76 6.13
CA ARG A 271 -0.57 1.66 4.95
C ARG A 271 0.65 2.56 5.06
N TYR A 272 0.48 3.73 5.68
CA TYR A 272 1.53 4.72 5.78
C TYR A 272 2.64 4.33 6.78
N TYR A 273 2.26 3.82 7.95
CA TYR A 273 3.14 3.37 9.03
C TYR A 273 3.42 1.87 9.01
N TRP A 274 3.00 1.18 7.94
CA TRP A 274 3.35 -0.22 7.69
C TRP A 274 4.87 -0.46 7.69
N GLN A 275 5.62 0.58 7.31
CA GLN A 275 7.05 0.69 7.59
C GLN A 275 7.26 1.84 8.57
N HIS A 276 8.25 1.70 9.45
CA HIS A 276 8.61 2.73 10.40
C HIS A 276 8.82 4.10 9.73
N LYS A 277 8.19 5.13 10.30
CA LYS A 277 8.38 6.53 9.91
C LYS A 277 8.70 7.35 11.15
N SER A 278 9.72 8.21 11.07
CA SER A 278 9.97 9.15 12.16
C SER A 278 8.95 10.29 12.13
N PRO A 279 8.67 10.94 13.28
CA PRO A 279 7.83 12.14 13.32
C PRO A 279 8.28 13.25 12.35
N GLU A 280 9.59 13.40 12.13
CA GLU A 280 10.15 14.36 11.17
C GLU A 280 9.80 14.00 9.73
N GLN A 281 9.91 12.73 9.35
CA GLN A 281 9.51 12.28 8.02
C GLN A 281 8.01 12.49 7.82
N SER A 282 7.19 12.16 8.82
CA SER A 282 5.74 12.34 8.75
C SER A 282 5.32 13.81 8.66
N ALA A 283 6.05 14.72 9.31
CA ALA A 283 5.79 16.15 9.17
C ALA A 283 6.12 16.67 7.76
N LEU A 284 7.22 16.20 7.15
CA LEU A 284 7.58 16.54 5.77
C LEU A 284 6.53 16.04 4.78
N ASP A 285 6.12 14.78 4.91
CA ASP A 285 5.12 14.17 4.03
C ASP A 285 3.75 14.88 4.18
N LEU A 286 3.36 15.25 5.41
CA LEU A 286 2.13 16.00 5.67
C LEU A 286 2.18 17.40 5.06
N ALA A 287 3.31 18.10 5.14
CA ALA A 287 3.50 19.41 4.52
C ALA A 287 3.39 19.33 2.98
N GLU A 288 3.96 18.28 2.37
CA GLU A 288 3.81 18.02 0.93
C GLU A 288 2.35 17.75 0.56
N LEU A 289 1.62 16.99 1.40
CA LEU A 289 0.19 16.73 1.22
C LEU A 289 -0.65 18.00 1.31
N MET A 290 -0.39 18.85 2.31
CA MET A 290 -1.03 20.15 2.44
C MET A 290 -0.77 20.98 1.19
N GLN A 291 0.49 21.07 0.73
CA GLN A 291 0.84 21.75 -0.52
C GLN A 291 0.09 21.20 -1.73
N HIS A 292 -0.01 19.88 -1.85
CA HIS A 292 -0.73 19.23 -2.93
C HIS A 292 -2.19 19.67 -2.98
N TYR A 293 -2.91 19.66 -1.86
CA TYR A 293 -4.33 20.06 -1.85
C TYR A 293 -4.55 21.57 -1.99
N ARG A 294 -3.58 22.41 -1.62
CA ARG A 294 -3.60 23.83 -2.02
C ARG A 294 -3.62 23.98 -3.55
N GLN A 295 -2.86 23.15 -4.26
CA GLN A 295 -2.79 23.20 -5.72
C GLN A 295 -3.99 22.50 -6.38
N LYS A 296 -4.38 21.32 -5.87
CA LYS A 296 -5.41 20.46 -6.47
C LYS A 296 -6.82 20.98 -6.21
N TRP A 297 -7.12 21.40 -4.97
CA TRP A 297 -8.47 21.82 -4.55
C TRP A 297 -8.59 23.31 -4.27
N GLY A 298 -7.48 24.06 -4.29
CA GLY A 298 -7.48 25.49 -3.95
C GLY A 298 -7.65 25.75 -2.45
N SER A 299 -7.50 24.71 -1.61
CA SER A 299 -7.63 24.84 -0.16
C SER A 299 -6.62 25.84 0.39
N LYS A 300 -7.04 26.66 1.34
CA LYS A 300 -6.23 27.69 2.00
C LYS A 300 -5.96 27.35 3.46
N ARG A 301 -6.92 26.69 4.10
CA ARG A 301 -6.94 26.31 5.51
C ARG A 301 -7.11 24.81 5.66
N PHE A 302 -6.59 24.27 6.76
CA PHE A 302 -6.56 22.83 7.03
C PHE A 302 -7.09 22.56 8.42
N ILE A 303 -7.80 21.45 8.56
CA ILE A 303 -8.14 20.83 9.84
C ILE A 303 -7.33 19.55 9.91
N LEU A 304 -6.62 19.32 11.00
CA LEU A 304 -5.93 18.06 11.23
C LEU A 304 -6.75 17.25 12.22
N THR A 305 -7.27 16.11 11.77
CA THR A 305 -8.03 15.18 12.61
C THR A 305 -7.26 13.87 12.70
N GLY A 306 -7.15 13.31 13.90
CA GLY A 306 -6.63 11.95 14.10
C GLY A 306 -7.62 11.13 14.91
N TYR A 307 -7.73 9.84 14.61
CA TYR A 307 -8.47 8.85 15.40
C TYR A 307 -7.54 7.77 15.92
N SER A 308 -7.69 7.42 17.21
CA SER A 308 -6.91 6.35 17.86
C SER A 308 -5.41 6.55 17.61
N PHE A 309 -4.72 5.56 17.02
CA PHE A 309 -3.34 5.68 16.57
C PHE A 309 -3.04 6.97 15.78
N GLY A 310 -3.92 7.38 14.87
CA GLY A 310 -3.80 8.63 14.13
C GLY A 310 -3.83 9.88 15.02
N ALA A 311 -4.60 9.84 16.11
CA ALA A 311 -4.62 10.89 17.13
C ALA A 311 -3.31 10.89 17.95
N ASP A 312 -2.74 9.73 18.23
CA ASP A 312 -1.54 9.59 19.06
C ASP A 312 -0.29 10.16 18.39
N VAL A 313 -0.15 9.94 17.08
CA VAL A 313 1.00 10.41 16.30
C VAL A 313 0.90 11.89 15.92
N LEU A 314 -0.32 12.41 15.74
CA LEU A 314 -0.57 13.73 15.17
C LEU A 314 0.09 14.90 15.95
N PRO A 315 0.09 14.94 17.29
CA PRO A 315 0.78 16.01 18.03
C PRO A 315 2.26 16.13 17.66
N ALA A 316 2.96 15.01 17.56
CA ALA A 316 4.39 15.01 17.26
C ALA A 316 4.66 15.48 15.82
N ILE A 317 3.80 15.10 14.89
CA ILE A 317 3.85 15.52 13.49
C ILE A 317 3.64 17.03 13.40
N TYR A 318 2.57 17.55 14.01
CA TYR A 318 2.25 18.98 14.00
C TYR A 318 3.39 19.83 14.57
N ASN A 319 3.97 19.42 15.70
CA ASN A 319 5.07 20.13 16.36
C ASN A 319 6.31 20.28 15.47
N ARG A 320 6.45 19.44 14.43
CA ARG A 320 7.60 19.43 13.50
C ARG A 320 7.28 20.08 12.16
N LEU A 321 6.05 20.51 11.91
CA LEU A 321 5.71 21.34 10.76
C LEU A 321 6.41 22.69 10.85
N GLU A 322 6.77 23.26 9.69
CA GLU A 322 7.22 24.64 9.64
C GLU A 322 6.11 25.59 10.13
N ALA A 323 6.49 26.72 10.74
CA ALA A 323 5.54 27.69 11.27
C ALA A 323 4.52 28.20 10.22
N SER A 324 4.94 28.28 8.95
CA SER A 324 4.09 28.64 7.81
C SER A 324 2.98 27.64 7.55
N GLU A 325 3.23 26.33 7.74
CA GLU A 325 2.24 25.27 7.62
C GLU A 325 1.38 25.19 8.88
N GLN A 326 1.96 25.32 10.07
CA GLN A 326 1.22 25.40 11.33
C GLN A 326 0.18 26.54 11.33
N GLN A 327 0.50 27.69 10.73
CA GLN A 327 -0.41 28.83 10.61
C GLN A 327 -1.61 28.59 9.69
N ARG A 328 -1.58 27.56 8.85
CA ARG A 328 -2.71 27.19 7.97
C ARG A 328 -3.67 26.22 8.62
N VAL A 329 -3.32 25.68 9.79
CA VAL A 329 -4.15 24.74 10.53
C VAL A 329 -5.06 25.50 11.49
N ASP A 330 -6.38 25.39 11.32
CA ASP A 330 -7.38 26.10 12.15
C ASP A 330 -7.72 25.31 13.41
N ALA A 331 -7.69 23.98 13.32
CA ALA A 331 -7.98 23.09 14.42
C ALA A 331 -7.19 21.79 14.33
N ILE A 332 -6.89 21.25 15.50
CA ILE A 332 -6.35 19.92 15.72
C ILE A 332 -7.40 19.15 16.53
N ILE A 333 -7.99 18.13 15.94
CA ILE A 333 -9.05 17.32 16.54
C ILE A 333 -8.48 15.93 16.81
N LEU A 334 -8.46 15.53 18.08
CA LEU A 334 -7.94 14.23 18.51
C LEU A 334 -9.11 13.38 19.01
N LEU A 335 -9.43 12.30 18.31
CA LEU A 335 -10.49 11.34 18.66
C LEU A 335 -9.87 10.12 19.32
N ALA A 336 -10.35 9.74 20.51
CA ALA A 336 -9.88 8.56 21.25
C ALA A 336 -8.34 8.56 21.45
N PHE A 337 -7.79 9.73 21.79
CA PHE A 337 -6.36 9.92 22.04
C PHE A 337 -5.92 9.14 23.28
N ALA A 338 -4.87 8.34 23.15
CA ALA A 338 -4.33 7.52 24.22
C ALA A 338 -3.21 8.25 24.99
N ARG A 339 -2.89 7.77 26.20
CA ARG A 339 -1.76 8.28 27.00
C ARG A 339 -0.39 7.90 26.45
N THR A 340 -0.37 6.89 25.59
CA THR A 340 0.81 6.31 24.96
C THR A 340 0.50 5.94 23.52
N GLY A 341 1.49 6.03 22.63
CA GLY A 341 1.35 5.70 21.22
C GLY A 341 2.68 5.31 20.59
N SER A 342 2.64 4.66 19.43
CA SER A 342 3.83 4.24 18.68
C SER A 342 3.88 4.94 17.31
N PHE A 343 5.07 5.11 16.70
CA PHE A 343 5.22 5.58 15.31
C PHE A 343 5.42 4.40 14.34
N GLU A 344 4.82 3.29 14.69
CA GLU A 344 4.77 2.03 13.97
C GLU A 344 3.44 1.39 14.36
N ILE A 345 2.66 0.92 13.39
CA ILE A 345 1.45 0.16 13.70
C ILE A 345 1.91 -1.24 14.09
N GLU A 346 2.15 -1.39 15.39
CA GLU A 346 2.16 -2.68 16.02
C GLU A 346 0.73 -3.22 15.92
N VAL A 347 0.42 -3.98 14.87
CA VAL A 347 -0.72 -4.91 14.91
C VAL A 347 -0.61 -5.63 16.26
N GLU A 348 -1.62 -5.45 17.11
CA GLU A 348 -1.58 -5.80 18.53
C GLU A 348 -0.86 -7.14 18.77
N GLY A 349 0.25 -7.09 19.52
CA GLY A 349 0.96 -8.28 19.98
C GLY A 349 2.38 -8.47 19.42
N TRP A 350 3.37 -7.70 19.90
CA TRP A 350 4.72 -8.24 20.10
C TRP A 350 5.61 -7.48 21.11
N LEU A 351 6.13 -8.20 22.09
CA LEU A 351 7.12 -7.78 23.09
C LEU A 351 8.53 -8.16 22.60
N GLY A 352 9.43 -7.19 22.39
CA GLY A 352 10.80 -7.54 21.95
C GLY A 352 11.83 -6.44 21.70
N ASN A 353 11.89 -5.38 22.51
CA ASN A 353 13.00 -4.40 22.63
C ASN A 353 13.22 -3.31 21.55
N ALA A 354 12.25 -3.06 20.68
CA ALA A 354 11.96 -1.75 20.09
C ALA A 354 10.43 -1.66 20.05
N GLY A 355 9.86 -0.90 20.98
CA GLY A 355 8.52 -1.14 21.52
C GLY A 355 8.38 -0.49 22.90
N LYS A 356 8.72 0.80 22.97
CA LYS A 356 8.17 1.65 24.04
C LYS A 356 7.19 2.55 23.34
N GLU A 357 5.92 2.20 23.45
CA GLU A 357 4.84 3.17 23.58
C GLU A 357 5.43 4.48 24.14
N ALA A 358 5.53 5.48 23.27
CA ALA A 358 6.00 6.78 23.63
C ALA A 358 4.85 7.48 24.35
N ALA A 359 5.12 8.07 25.50
CA ALA A 359 4.15 8.94 26.13
C ALA A 359 3.73 10.01 25.11
N THR A 360 2.44 10.10 24.82
CA THR A 360 1.89 11.08 23.87
C THR A 360 1.82 12.47 24.50
N GLY A 361 1.69 12.51 25.83
CA GLY A 361 1.57 13.72 26.65
C GLY A 361 2.64 14.79 26.41
N PRO A 362 3.95 14.48 26.38
CA PRO A 362 4.98 15.46 26.06
C PRO A 362 4.82 16.17 24.71
N GLU A 363 4.25 15.54 23.69
CA GLU A 363 3.98 16.18 22.40
C GLU A 363 2.63 16.92 22.43
N MET A 364 1.61 16.38 23.11
CA MET A 364 0.33 17.06 23.38
C MET A 364 0.53 18.40 24.09
N ALA A 365 1.36 18.45 25.12
CA ALA A 365 1.61 19.66 25.91
C ALA A 365 2.27 20.81 25.13
N LYS A 366 2.84 20.53 23.96
CA LYS A 366 3.46 21.55 23.07
C LYS A 366 2.48 22.14 22.07
N LEU A 367 1.29 21.54 21.91
CA LEU A 367 0.29 22.03 20.97
C LEU A 367 -0.29 23.38 21.41
N PRO A 368 -0.68 24.25 20.47
CA PRO A 368 -1.39 25.50 20.77
C PRO A 368 -2.79 25.19 21.32
N PRO A 369 -3.07 25.47 22.61
CA PRO A 369 -4.34 25.07 23.24
C PRO A 369 -5.58 25.62 22.53
N GLU A 370 -5.47 26.78 21.89
CA GLU A 370 -6.53 27.44 21.14
C GLU A 370 -6.91 26.74 19.82
N LYS A 371 -6.12 25.76 19.37
CA LYS A 371 -6.45 24.93 18.19
C LYS A 371 -6.95 23.55 18.56
N VAL A 372 -6.70 23.08 19.78
CA VAL A 372 -6.90 21.68 20.16
C VAL A 372 -8.32 21.42 20.67
N VAL A 373 -8.93 20.36 20.15
CA VAL A 373 -10.10 19.69 20.73
C VAL A 373 -9.78 18.21 20.88
N CYS A 374 -9.90 17.68 22.10
CA CYS A 374 -9.65 16.27 22.41
C CYS A 374 -10.97 15.61 22.80
N ILE A 375 -11.43 14.64 22.01
CA ILE A 375 -12.72 13.98 22.14
C ILE A 375 -12.50 12.52 22.56
N TYR A 376 -13.21 12.07 23.59
CA TYR A 376 -13.04 10.72 24.15
C TYR A 376 -14.36 10.13 24.62
N GLY A 377 -14.48 8.80 24.57
CA GLY A 377 -15.63 8.07 25.10
C GLY A 377 -15.69 8.11 26.63
N GLU A 378 -16.89 8.05 27.20
CA GLU A 378 -17.09 7.96 28.65
C GLU A 378 -16.49 6.68 29.23
N GLU A 379 -16.46 5.61 28.45
CA GLU A 379 -15.85 4.34 28.84
C GLU A 379 -14.31 4.39 28.82
N GLU A 380 -13.71 5.43 28.22
CA GLU A 380 -12.25 5.57 28.02
C GLU A 380 -11.58 6.57 28.99
N VAL A 381 -12.28 7.01 30.03
CA VAL A 381 -11.82 8.12 30.90
C VAL A 381 -10.44 7.87 31.52
N ASP A 382 -10.15 6.64 31.92
CA ASP A 382 -8.96 6.31 32.72
C ASP A 382 -7.70 6.11 31.86
N GLU A 383 -7.88 5.71 30.61
CA GLU A 383 -6.86 5.41 29.61
C GLU A 383 -6.66 6.56 28.61
N SER A 384 -7.63 7.47 28.49
CA SER A 384 -7.55 8.57 27.53
C SER A 384 -6.45 9.57 27.90
N GLY A 385 -5.66 9.95 26.88
CA GLY A 385 -4.74 11.07 26.93
C GLY A 385 -5.46 12.42 27.06
N CYS A 386 -6.75 12.51 26.71
CA CYS A 386 -7.55 13.72 26.88
C CYS A 386 -7.79 14.08 28.36
N THR A 387 -7.66 13.10 29.28
CA THR A 387 -7.81 13.30 30.73
C THR A 387 -6.47 13.41 31.45
N ASP A 388 -5.35 13.27 30.73
CA ASP A 388 -4.02 13.42 31.30
C ASP A 388 -3.70 14.89 31.61
N LYS A 389 -2.84 15.13 32.61
CA LYS A 389 -2.38 16.47 33.02
C LYS A 389 -1.64 17.25 31.92
N THR A 390 -1.15 16.55 30.90
CA THR A 390 -0.47 17.13 29.74
C THR A 390 -1.44 17.57 28.63
N ALA A 391 -2.72 17.20 28.72
CA ALA A 391 -3.74 17.61 27.77
C ALA A 391 -3.93 19.13 27.78
N VAL A 392 -3.98 19.71 26.59
CA VAL A 392 -4.26 21.12 26.33
C VAL A 392 -5.50 21.30 25.47
N GLY A 393 -6.11 22.47 25.52
CA GLY A 393 -7.28 22.81 24.72
C GLY A 393 -8.60 22.33 25.32
N GLU A 394 -9.59 22.12 24.47
CA GLU A 394 -10.96 21.76 24.87
C GLU A 394 -11.11 20.24 24.93
N ALA A 395 -11.47 19.69 26.08
CA ALA A 395 -11.81 18.27 26.23
C ALA A 395 -13.32 18.05 26.09
N MET A 396 -13.73 17.08 25.28
CA MET A 396 -15.14 16.73 25.04
C MET A 396 -15.37 15.25 25.31
N LYS A 397 -16.13 14.96 26.37
CA LYS A 397 -16.58 13.59 26.68
C LYS A 397 -17.85 13.27 25.91
N LEU A 398 -17.89 12.12 25.23
CA LEU A 398 -19.07 11.59 24.53
C LEU A 398 -19.53 10.26 25.16
N PRO A 399 -20.80 9.84 24.97
CA PRO A 399 -21.24 8.49 25.30
C PRO A 399 -20.46 7.41 24.54
N GLY A 400 -20.43 6.20 25.11
CA GLY A 400 -19.77 5.03 24.53
C GLY A 400 -18.27 4.94 24.84
N GLY A 401 -17.61 3.99 24.17
CA GLY A 401 -16.16 3.80 24.20
C GLY A 401 -15.46 4.27 22.93
N HIS A 402 -14.43 3.53 22.52
CA HIS A 402 -13.50 3.89 21.43
C HIS A 402 -14.19 4.25 20.09
N HIS A 403 -15.34 3.65 19.80
CA HIS A 403 -16.10 3.90 18.56
C HIS A 403 -17.29 4.88 18.73
N PHE A 404 -17.45 5.53 19.89
CA PHE A 404 -18.47 6.54 20.17
C PHE A 404 -19.92 6.11 19.85
N ASP A 405 -20.30 4.91 20.31
CA ASP A 405 -21.61 4.25 20.06
C ASP A 405 -21.97 4.09 18.57
N GLU A 406 -20.97 4.12 17.67
CA GLU A 406 -21.15 4.05 16.21
C GLU A 406 -22.07 5.14 15.64
N ASN A 407 -22.29 6.23 16.40
CA ASN A 407 -23.15 7.33 15.99
C ASN A 407 -22.39 8.34 15.14
N TYR A 408 -21.88 7.88 14.00
CA TYR A 408 -21.03 8.64 13.09
C TYR A 408 -21.67 9.91 12.52
N PRO A 409 -22.98 9.96 12.20
CA PRO A 409 -23.61 11.22 11.80
C PRO A 409 -23.54 12.29 12.90
N ALA A 410 -23.78 11.91 14.16
CA ALA A 410 -23.69 12.85 15.27
C ALA A 410 -22.23 13.24 15.58
N LEU A 411 -21.27 12.31 15.41
CA LEU A 411 -19.85 12.63 15.53
C LEU A 411 -19.41 13.63 14.44
N ALA A 412 -19.77 13.39 13.18
CA ALA A 412 -19.47 14.28 12.06
C ALA A 412 -20.03 15.70 12.27
N GLN A 413 -21.27 15.82 12.75
CA GLN A 413 -21.85 17.13 13.07
C GLN A 413 -21.03 17.86 14.15
N ARG A 414 -20.61 17.16 15.21
CA ARG A 414 -19.76 17.76 16.25
C ARG A 414 -18.41 18.21 15.72
N LEU A 415 -17.79 17.45 14.81
CA LEU A 415 -16.54 17.85 14.17
C LEU A 415 -16.70 19.13 13.37
N VAL A 416 -17.80 19.23 12.61
CA VAL A 416 -18.12 20.44 11.85
C VAL A 416 -18.39 21.63 12.76
N ASP A 417 -19.15 21.45 13.85
CA ASP A 417 -19.40 22.52 14.83
C ASP A 417 -18.10 23.05 15.44
N VAL A 418 -17.14 22.16 15.71
CA VAL A 418 -15.78 22.53 16.18
C VAL A 418 -15.06 23.38 15.13
N ILE A 419 -15.09 22.97 13.86
CA ILE A 419 -14.45 23.69 12.75
C ILE A 419 -15.05 25.10 12.63
N GLU A 420 -16.38 25.21 12.58
CA GLU A 420 -17.08 26.50 12.47
C GLU A 420 -16.76 27.43 13.64
N LYS A 421 -16.77 26.91 14.87
CA LYS A 421 -16.44 27.66 16.08
C LYS A 421 -15.02 28.23 16.04
N ARG A 422 -14.04 27.48 15.52
CA ARG A 422 -12.62 27.92 15.45
C ARG A 422 -12.42 28.97 14.35
N GLN A 423 -13.03 28.78 13.18
CA GLN A 423 -12.93 29.71 12.07
C GLN A 423 -13.64 31.05 12.34
N ALA A 424 -14.77 31.02 13.06
CA ALA A 424 -15.46 32.24 13.48
C ALA A 424 -14.62 33.10 14.42
N LYS A 425 -13.88 32.47 15.36
CA LYS A 425 -12.97 33.16 16.28
C LYS A 425 -11.78 33.80 15.57
N GLU A 426 -11.23 33.13 14.55
CA GLU A 426 -10.11 33.67 13.79
C GLU A 426 -10.52 34.90 12.97
N THR A 427 -11.70 34.85 12.35
CA THR A 427 -12.27 36.00 11.64
C THR A 427 -12.44 37.21 12.57
N ALA A 428 -12.99 36.99 13.77
CA ALA A 428 -13.18 38.04 14.77
C ALA A 428 -11.87 38.57 15.39
N ALA A 429 -10.74 37.87 15.28
CA ALA A 429 -9.44 38.32 15.76
C ALA A 429 -8.64 39.11 14.71
N GLN A 430 -9.08 39.07 13.44
CA GLN A 430 -8.48 39.81 12.33
C GLN A 430 -9.19 41.15 12.03
N GLU A 431 -10.37 41.36 12.60
CA GLU A 431 -11.10 42.64 12.67
C GLU A 431 -10.69 43.46 13.90
#